data_AF-A0A532EGK1-F1
#
_entry.id   AF-A0A532EGK1-F1
#
_cell.length_a   1.000
_cell.length_b   1.000
_cell.length_c   1.000
_cell.angle_alpha   90.00
_cell.angle_beta   90.00
_cell.angle_gamma   90.00
#
_symmetry.space_group_name_H-M   'P 1'
#
loop_
_entity.id
_entity.type
_entity.pdbx_description
1 polymer ?
#
loop_
_entity_poly.entity_id
_entity_poly.type
_entity_poly.pdbx_seq_one_letter_code
_entity_poly.pdbx_strand_id
1 'polypeptide(L)'
;MKLAARVGRIVPSPTLSITATAKSMAAQGIDVIDFASGEPDFDTPEPVKAAAEAAIRAGFTKYTPSSGIDELRVAIADKLKEEQGL
;
A
#
# COMPACT_ATOMS: atom_id res chain seq x y z
N MET A 1 7.39 -7.78 29.98
CA MET A 1 8.25 -7.36 28.85
C MET A 1 8.32 -5.83 28.86
N LYS A 2 9.51 -5.21 28.80
CA LYS A 2 9.66 -3.75 28.81
C LYS A 2 9.90 -3.24 27.39
N LEU A 3 9.04 -2.36 26.90
CA LEU A 3 9.20 -1.74 25.58
C LEU A 3 10.28 -0.65 25.61
N ALA A 4 10.87 -0.36 24.44
CA ALA A 4 11.81 0.75 24.29
C ALA A 4 11.10 2.10 24.48
N ALA A 5 11.74 3.05 25.16
CA ALA A 5 11.13 4.34 25.52
C ALA A 5 10.59 5.14 24.32
N ARG A 6 11.23 5.03 23.14
CA ARG A 6 10.78 5.70 21.90
C ARG A 6 9.40 5.23 21.43
N VAL A 7 9.00 4.01 21.75
CA VAL A 7 7.69 3.47 21.36
C VAL A 7 6.56 4.23 22.05
N GLY A 8 6.76 4.63 23.31
CA GLY A 8 5.78 5.42 24.07
C GLY A 8 5.58 6.85 23.55
N ARG A 9 6.39 7.32 22.59
CA ARG A 9 6.21 8.64 21.94
C ARG A 9 5.31 8.56 20.70
N ILE A 10 4.97 7.37 20.23
CA ILE A 10 4.12 7.17 19.05
C ILE A 10 2.66 7.23 19.51
N VAL A 11 1.92 8.21 19.01
CA VAL A 11 0.49 8.34 19.28
C VAL A 11 -0.28 7.44 18.32
N PRO A 12 -1.37 6.77 18.76
CA PRO A 12 -2.24 6.02 17.87
C PRO A 12 -2.75 6.88 16.70
N SER A 13 -2.84 6.29 15.50
CA SER A 13 -3.34 7.00 14.31
C SER A 13 -4.84 7.29 14.45
N PRO A 14 -5.26 8.57 14.40
CA PRO A 14 -6.67 8.92 14.39
C PRO A 14 -7.39 8.34 13.16
N THR A 15 -6.74 8.35 12.00
CA THR A 15 -7.29 7.82 10.74
C THR A 15 -7.59 6.33 10.85
N LEU A 16 -6.63 5.52 11.34
CA LEU A 16 -6.85 4.08 11.51
C LEU A 16 -7.98 3.78 12.50
N SER A 17 -8.14 4.60 13.52
CA SER A 17 -9.18 4.42 14.54
C SER A 17 -10.58 4.64 13.96
N ILE A 18 -10.74 5.66 13.12
CA ILE A 18 -12.01 5.96 12.44
C ILE A 18 -12.34 4.88 11.39
N THR A 19 -11.39 4.53 10.52
CA THR A 19 -11.58 3.47 9.51
C THR A 19 -11.95 2.13 10.16
N ALA A 20 -11.32 1.76 11.27
CA ALA A 20 -11.67 0.54 12.01
C ALA A 20 -13.08 0.60 12.61
N THR A 21 -13.50 1.75 13.11
CA THR A 21 -14.84 1.95 13.67
C THR A 21 -15.90 1.85 12.58
N ALA A 22 -15.71 2.52 11.44
CA ALA A 22 -16.61 2.45 10.28
C ALA A 22 -16.76 1.01 9.78
N LYS A 23 -15.65 0.29 9.63
CA LYS A 23 -15.66 -1.13 9.24
C LYS A 23 -16.40 -2.03 10.24
N SER A 24 -16.24 -1.77 11.54
CA SER A 24 -16.93 -2.53 12.60
C SER A 24 -18.44 -2.27 12.58
N MET A 25 -18.86 -1.02 12.41
CA MET A 25 -20.27 -0.64 12.29
C MET A 25 -20.92 -1.27 11.05
N ALA A 26 -20.24 -1.22 9.89
CA ALA A 26 -20.70 -1.88 8.67
C ALA A 26 -20.83 -3.40 8.85
N ALA A 27 -19.87 -4.05 9.51
CA ALA A 27 -19.93 -5.48 9.82
C ALA A 27 -21.08 -5.86 10.78
N GLN A 28 -21.58 -4.92 11.57
CA GLN A 28 -22.76 -5.07 12.42
C GLN A 28 -24.08 -4.82 11.66
N GLY A 29 -24.02 -4.54 10.35
CA GLY A 29 -25.19 -4.26 9.51
C GLY A 29 -25.69 -2.82 9.60
N ILE A 30 -24.90 -1.91 10.19
CA ILE A 30 -25.20 -0.47 10.19
C ILE A 30 -24.87 0.09 8.80
N ASP A 31 -25.77 0.88 8.24
CA ASP A 31 -25.52 1.62 7.00
C ASP A 31 -24.52 2.76 7.28
N VAL A 32 -23.30 2.62 6.77
CA VAL A 32 -22.18 3.54 7.02
C VAL A 32 -21.65 4.04 5.68
N ILE A 33 -21.62 5.36 5.53
CA ILE A 33 -20.94 6.03 4.42
C ILE A 33 -19.55 6.44 4.91
N ASP A 34 -18.53 5.68 4.51
CA ASP A 34 -17.15 5.90 4.94
C ASP A 34 -16.42 6.88 3.99
N PHE A 35 -16.15 8.09 4.49
CA PHE A 35 -15.30 9.09 3.83
C PHE A 35 -13.90 9.22 4.47
N ALA A 36 -13.53 8.30 5.36
CA ALA A 36 -12.25 8.32 6.05
C ALA A 36 -11.15 7.53 5.31
N SER A 37 -11.53 6.65 4.37
CA SER A 37 -10.55 5.90 3.58
C SER A 37 -9.84 6.80 2.56
N GLY A 38 -8.52 6.64 2.46
CA GLY A 38 -7.67 7.37 1.51
C GLY A 38 -7.27 6.54 0.29
N GLU A 39 -7.78 5.32 0.15
CA GLU A 39 -7.53 4.46 -1.02
C GLU A 39 -8.62 4.68 -2.09
N PRO A 40 -8.29 4.63 -3.38
CA PRO A 40 -9.28 4.68 -4.45
C PRO A 40 -10.27 3.52 -4.36
N ASP A 41 -11.50 3.75 -4.85
CA ASP A 41 -12.56 2.75 -4.98
C ASP A 41 -12.34 1.80 -6.17
N PHE A 42 -11.55 2.22 -7.16
CA PHE A 42 -11.21 1.41 -8.32
C PHE A 42 -10.24 0.27 -7.96
N ASP A 43 -10.45 -0.88 -8.59
CA ASP A 43 -9.54 -2.02 -8.50
C ASP A 43 -8.22 -1.73 -9.26
N THR A 44 -7.19 -2.51 -8.96
CA THR A 44 -5.91 -2.47 -9.67
C THR A 44 -6.12 -2.74 -11.17
N PRO A 45 -5.53 -1.94 -12.09
CA PRO A 45 -5.69 -2.15 -13.53
C PRO A 45 -5.24 -3.54 -14.00
N GLU A 46 -5.99 -4.12 -14.95
CA GLU A 46 -5.75 -5.48 -15.45
C GLU A 46 -4.31 -5.75 -15.93
N PRO A 47 -3.63 -4.83 -16.65
CA PRO A 47 -2.24 -5.06 -17.07
C PRO A 47 -1.28 -5.25 -15.89
N VAL A 48 -1.55 -4.61 -14.75
CA VAL A 48 -0.72 -4.72 -13.54
C VAL A 48 -0.95 -6.07 -12.87
N LYS A 49 -2.21 -6.53 -12.79
CA LYS A 49 -2.56 -7.86 -12.28
C LYS A 49 -1.92 -8.97 -13.12
N ALA A 50 -2.04 -8.88 -14.45
CA ALA A 50 -1.46 -9.85 -15.38
C ALA A 50 0.08 -9.93 -15.25
N ALA A 51 0.76 -8.79 -15.08
CA ALA A 51 2.21 -8.76 -14.87
C ALA A 51 2.61 -9.43 -13.54
N ALA A 52 1.85 -9.22 -12.47
CA ALA A 52 2.08 -9.88 -11.19
C ALA A 52 1.87 -11.40 -11.27
N GLU A 53 0.80 -11.85 -11.94
CA GLU A 53 0.56 -13.28 -12.19
C GLU A 53 1.68 -13.91 -13.01
N ALA A 54 2.14 -13.22 -14.07
CA ALA A 54 3.24 -13.70 -14.90
C ALA A 54 4.53 -13.84 -14.09
N ALA A 55 4.85 -12.89 -13.22
CA ALA A 55 6.01 -12.95 -12.34
C ALA A 55 5.94 -14.15 -11.38
N ILE A 56 4.76 -14.41 -10.80
CA ILE A 56 4.52 -15.59 -9.96
C ILE A 56 4.75 -16.88 -10.76
N ARG A 57 4.15 -17.01 -11.95
CA ARG A 57 4.28 -18.19 -12.82
C ARG A 57 5.72 -18.41 -13.30
N ALA A 58 6.47 -17.33 -13.52
CA ALA A 58 7.88 -17.37 -13.89
C ALA A 58 8.82 -17.69 -12.71
N GLY A 59 8.29 -17.86 -11.49
CA GLY A 59 9.07 -18.17 -10.31
C GLY A 59 9.85 -16.98 -9.73
N PHE A 60 9.47 -15.74 -10.08
CA PHE A 60 10.09 -14.50 -9.59
C PHE A 60 9.73 -14.24 -8.11
N THR A 61 10.29 -15.07 -7.23
CA THR A 61 9.89 -15.23 -5.81
C THR A 61 11.08 -15.18 -4.85
N LYS A 62 12.27 -14.86 -5.36
CA LYS A 62 13.52 -14.81 -4.59
C LYS A 62 13.81 -13.38 -4.15
N TYR A 63 14.81 -13.24 -3.29
CA TYR A 63 15.24 -11.93 -2.81
C TYR A 63 15.63 -11.01 -3.98
N THR A 64 15.16 -9.78 -3.88
CA THR A 64 15.63 -8.66 -4.69
C THR A 64 16.73 -7.92 -3.91
N PRO A 65 17.53 -7.06 -4.58
CA PRO A 65 18.36 -6.10 -3.89
C PRO A 65 17.54 -5.25 -2.90
N SER A 66 18.16 -4.78 -1.82
CA SER A 66 17.50 -3.92 -0.82
C SER A 66 16.99 -2.61 -1.40
N SER A 67 17.60 -2.13 -2.49
CA SER A 67 17.18 -0.96 -3.24
C SER A 67 16.02 -1.21 -4.23
N GLY A 68 15.57 -2.46 -4.40
CA GLY A 68 14.64 -2.87 -5.44
C GLY A 68 15.34 -3.42 -6.70
N ILE A 69 14.55 -4.00 -7.60
CA ILE A 69 15.02 -4.54 -8.90
C ILE A 69 15.42 -3.41 -9.84
N ASP A 70 16.43 -3.64 -10.68
CA ASP A 70 16.99 -2.58 -11.52
C ASP A 70 15.99 -2.08 -12.57
N GLU A 71 15.15 -2.96 -13.12
CA GLU A 71 14.11 -2.62 -14.09
C GLU A 71 13.10 -1.63 -13.52
N LEU A 72 12.69 -1.80 -12.26
CA LEU A 72 11.77 -0.89 -11.57
C LEU A 72 12.45 0.44 -11.28
N ARG A 73 13.74 0.43 -10.90
CA ARG A 73 14.49 1.64 -10.59
C ARG A 73 14.68 2.52 -11.83
N VAL A 74 14.99 1.89 -12.98
CA VAL A 74 15.09 2.58 -14.27
C VAL A 74 13.73 3.16 -14.67
N ALA A 75 12.66 2.36 -14.60
CA ALA A 75 11.31 2.84 -14.93
C ALA A 75 10.86 4.02 -14.06
N ILE A 76 11.21 4.04 -12.77
CA ILE A 76 10.92 5.17 -11.88
C ILE A 76 11.73 6.40 -12.29
N ALA A 77 13.03 6.26 -12.58
CA ALA A 77 13.87 7.38 -13.00
C ALA A 77 13.38 8.00 -14.31
N ASP A 78 13.03 7.17 -15.29
CA ASP A 78 12.49 7.62 -16.57
C ASP A 78 11.15 8.33 -16.40
N LYS A 79 10.24 7.77 -15.58
CA LYS A 79 8.97 8.42 -15.22
C LYS A 79 9.19 9.80 -14.59
N LEU A 80 10.13 9.89 -13.64
CA LEU A 80 10.44 11.16 -12.97
C LEU A 80 10.97 12.21 -13.94
N LYS A 81 11.81 11.80 -14.89
CA LYS A 81 12.33 12.67 -15.92
C LYS A 81 11.26 13.13 -16.89
N GLU A 82 10.41 12.23 -17.36
CA GLU A 82 9.38 12.51 -18.37
C GLU A 82 8.24 13.37 -17.81
N GLU A 83 7.77 13.08 -16.61
CA GLU A 83 6.59 13.73 -16.05
C GLU A 83 6.91 14.90 -15.12
N GLN A 84 8.08 14.88 -14.47
CA GLN A 84 8.48 15.91 -13.49
C GLN A 84 9.77 16.65 -13.87
N GLY A 85 10.46 16.27 -14.95
CA GLY A 85 11.68 16.94 -15.42
C GLY A 85 12.91 16.73 -14.52
N LEU A 86 12.90 15.67 -13.70
CA LEU A 86 13.96 15.33 -12.73
C LEU A 86 15.04 14.40 -13.28
#